data_AF-A0A090TEV3-F1
#
_entry.id   AF-A0A090TEV3-F1
#
_cell.length_a   1.000
_cell.length_b   1.000
_cell.length_c   1.000
_cell.angle_alpha   90.00
_cell.angle_beta   90.00
_cell.angle_gamma   90.00
#
_symmetry.space_group_name_H-M   'P 1'
#
loop_
_entity.id
_entity.type
_entity.pdbx_description
1 polymer ?
#
loop_
_entity_poly.entity_id
_entity_poly.type
_entity_poly.pdbx_seq_one_letter_code
_entity_poly.pdbx_strand_id
1 'polypeptide(L)'
;MATNVISLKPSREMVVNRSRVLLFPLIGILCFLMMWHLAAKQVETSLGTLPGPVQTFEQFKNLAAEHVEERDKALAFVERQEKRNAAKLAKNPDAKVKIRLIRGNRLSLTKLALH
;
A
#
# COMPACT_ATOMS: atom_id res chain seq x y z
N MET A 1 21.34 46.14 19.12
CA MET A 1 20.42 45.07 18.71
C MET A 1 20.24 45.18 17.19
N ALA A 2 21.04 44.47 16.39
CA ALA A 2 20.94 44.51 14.94
C ALA A 2 20.06 43.35 14.46
N THR A 3 18.91 43.67 13.87
CA THR A 3 17.96 42.69 13.33
C THR A 3 18.49 42.17 11.99
N ASN A 4 18.93 40.91 11.97
CA ASN A 4 19.27 40.23 10.73
C ASN A 4 17.98 39.87 9.98
N VAL A 5 17.70 40.60 8.90
CA VAL A 5 16.60 40.28 8.00
C VAL A 5 16.99 39.07 7.14
N ILE A 6 16.35 37.93 7.38
CA ILE A 6 16.53 36.71 6.58
C ILE A 6 15.92 36.98 5.20
N SER A 7 16.77 37.14 4.19
CA SER A 7 16.34 37.29 2.80
C SER A 7 15.80 35.96 2.25
N LEU A 8 14.48 35.86 2.13
CA LEU A 8 13.70 34.74 1.58
C LEU A 8 13.71 34.67 0.04
N LYS A 9 14.81 35.04 -0.60
CA LYS A 9 14.97 34.85 -2.05
C LYS A 9 16.10 33.85 -2.28
N PRO A 10 15.80 32.63 -2.76
CA PRO A 10 16.85 31.68 -3.07
C PRO A 10 17.76 32.31 -4.13
N SER A 11 19.07 32.30 -3.89
CA SER A 11 20.04 32.85 -4.83
C SER A 11 19.88 32.14 -6.18
N ARG A 12 19.86 32.91 -7.29
CA ARG A 12 19.72 32.36 -8.66
C ARG A 12 20.74 31.26 -8.93
N GLU A 13 21.95 31.43 -8.43
CA GLU A 13 23.05 30.45 -8.42
C GLU A 13 22.65 29.09 -7.81
N MET A 14 21.99 29.10 -6.65
CA MET A 14 21.60 27.88 -5.93
C MET A 14 20.40 27.16 -6.56
N VAL A 15 19.49 27.91 -7.20
CA VAL A 15 18.38 27.35 -7.99
C VAL A 15 18.88 26.69 -9.28
N VAL A 16 19.83 27.33 -9.98
CA VAL A 16 20.37 26.81 -11.26
C VAL A 16 21.21 25.55 -11.07
N ASN A 17 21.97 25.43 -9.98
CA ASN A 17 22.76 24.22 -9.74
C ASN A 17 21.88 23.02 -9.33
N ARG A 18 20.87 23.23 -8.48
CA ARG A 18 19.96 22.17 -8.03
C ARG A 18 18.98 21.72 -9.12
N SER A 19 18.57 22.62 -10.01
CA SER A 19 17.65 22.27 -11.09
C SER A 19 18.28 21.30 -12.09
N ARG A 20 19.56 21.47 -12.45
CA ARG A 20 20.27 20.49 -13.31
C ARG A 20 20.36 19.12 -12.66
N VAL A 21 20.62 19.07 -11.35
CA VAL A 21 20.72 17.82 -10.58
C VAL A 21 19.39 17.03 -10.58
N LEU A 22 18.24 17.71 -10.70
CA LEU A 22 16.93 17.05 -10.74
C LEU A 22 16.41 16.82 -12.17
N LEU A 23 16.72 17.73 -13.10
CA LEU A 23 16.19 17.69 -14.46
C LEU A 23 16.76 16.51 -15.27
N PHE A 24 18.07 16.27 -15.18
CA PHE A 24 18.70 15.17 -15.91
C PHE A 24 18.19 13.78 -15.47
N PRO A 25 18.08 13.47 -14.16
CA PRO A 25 17.46 12.23 -13.73
C PRO A 25 16.00 12.11 -14.16
N LEU A 26 15.22 13.18 -14.10
CA LEU A 26 13.80 13.15 -14.50
C LEU A 26 13.66 12.82 -15.99
N ILE A 27 14.45 13.45 -16.85
CA ILE A 27 14.47 13.14 -18.29
C ILE A 27 14.89 11.68 -18.50
N GLY A 28 15.92 11.21 -17.80
CA GLY A 28 16.36 9.81 -17.89
C GLY A 28 15.24 8.82 -17.51
N ILE A 29 14.51 9.09 -16.43
CA ILE A 29 13.36 8.27 -16.02
C ILE A 29 12.26 8.30 -17.09
N LEU A 30 11.93 9.46 -17.64
CA LEU A 30 10.91 9.57 -18.69
C LEU A 30 11.31 8.81 -19.97
N CYS A 31 12.57 8.94 -20.41
CA CYS A 31 13.10 8.19 -21.55
C CYS A 31 13.05 6.67 -21.28
N PHE A 32 13.45 6.25 -20.08
CA PHE A 32 13.37 4.85 -19.68
C PHE A 32 11.92 4.32 -19.69
N LEU A 33 10.97 5.06 -19.10
CA LEU A 33 9.56 4.68 -19.08
C LEU A 33 8.96 4.58 -20.49
N MET A 34 9.33 5.51 -21.38
CA MET A 34 8.88 5.48 -22.77
C MET A 34 9.45 4.27 -23.51
N MET A 35 10.76 4.01 -23.37
CA MET A 35 11.41 2.85 -23.99
C MET A 35 10.85 1.54 -23.44
N TRP A 36 10.61 1.45 -22.14
CA TRP A 36 9.96 0.28 -21.53
C TRP A 36 8.54 0.09 -22.05
N HIS A 37 7.72 1.15 -22.15
CA HIS A 37 6.37 1.04 -22.69
C HIS A 37 6.36 0.50 -24.12
N LEU A 38 7.28 0.95 -24.98
CA LEU A 38 7.40 0.45 -26.35
C LEU A 38 7.90 -0.99 -26.38
N ALA A 39 8.95 -1.31 -25.61
CA ALA A 39 9.53 -2.66 -25.58
C ALA A 39 8.54 -3.71 -25.05
N ALA A 40 7.76 -3.38 -24.01
CA ALA A 40 6.77 -4.28 -23.43
C ALA A 40 5.73 -4.74 -24.46
N LYS A 41 5.29 -3.83 -25.34
CA LYS A 41 4.33 -4.12 -26.41
C LYS A 41 4.86 -5.08 -27.48
N GLN A 42 6.18 -5.20 -27.63
CA GLN A 42 6.81 -6.01 -28.68
C GLN A 42 7.11 -7.45 -28.24
N VAL A 43 7.04 -7.73 -26.94
CA VAL A 43 7.32 -9.07 -26.40
C VAL A 43 6.00 -9.83 -26.30
N GLU A 44 5.75 -10.69 -27.28
CA GLU A 44 4.62 -11.62 -27.28
C GLU A 44 5.01 -12.91 -26.57
N THR A 45 4.35 -13.20 -25.45
CA THR A 45 4.49 -14.48 -24.74
C THR A 45 3.27 -15.36 -25.03
N SER A 46 3.34 -16.65 -24.68
CA SER A 46 2.20 -17.57 -24.83
C SER A 46 0.94 -17.17 -24.04
N LEU A 47 1.06 -16.27 -23.06
CA LEU A 47 -0.05 -15.70 -22.28
C LEU A 47 -0.47 -14.30 -22.75
N GLY A 48 0.15 -13.78 -23.81
CA GLY A 48 -0.08 -12.43 -24.35
C GLY A 48 1.12 -11.49 -24.17
N THR A 49 0.87 -10.21 -24.38
CA THR A 49 1.89 -9.15 -24.35
C THR A 49 2.28 -8.78 -22.92
N LEU A 50 3.55 -8.41 -22.69
CA LEU A 50 3.99 -7.95 -21.38
C LEU A 50 3.36 -6.60 -20.99
N PRO A 51 2.96 -6.41 -19.72
CA PRO A 51 2.37 -5.17 -19.26
C PRO A 51 3.40 -4.04 -19.26
N GLY A 52 2.96 -2.86 -19.72
CA GLY A 52 3.75 -1.63 -19.62
C GLY A 52 3.73 -1.01 -18.22
N PRO A 53 4.50 0.07 -17.99
CA PRO A 53 4.67 0.68 -16.66
C PRO A 53 3.37 1.06 -15.96
N VAL A 54 2.39 1.60 -16.70
CA VAL A 54 1.08 2.00 -16.16
C VAL A 54 0.29 0.78 -15.67
N GLN A 55 0.23 -0.26 -16.50
CA GLN A 55 -0.50 -1.49 -16.20
C GLN A 55 0.14 -2.23 -15.01
N THR A 56 1.47 -2.29 -14.96
CA THR A 56 2.19 -2.85 -13.81
C THR A 56 1.89 -2.07 -12.53
N PHE A 57 1.83 -0.75 -12.59
CA PHE A 57 1.50 0.08 -11.42
C PHE A 57 0.05 -0.11 -10.96
N GLU A 58 -0.91 -0.23 -11.88
CA GLU A 58 -2.30 -0.54 -11.56
C GLU A 58 -2.44 -1.93 -10.91
N GLN A 59 -1.79 -2.95 -11.47
CA GLN A 59 -1.77 -4.30 -10.88
C GLN A 59 -1.17 -4.29 -9.48
N PHE A 60 -0.07 -3.56 -9.29
CA PHE A 60 0.55 -3.40 -7.97
C PHE A 60 -0.40 -2.71 -6.97
N LYS A 61 -1.09 -1.65 -7.39
CA LYS A 61 -2.08 -0.98 -6.54
C LYS A 61 -3.23 -1.89 -6.15
N ASN A 62 -3.75 -2.68 -7.09
CA ASN A 62 -4.82 -3.63 -6.81
C ASN A 62 -4.36 -4.67 -5.79
N LEU A 63 -3.17 -5.24 -5.96
CA LEU A 63 -2.60 -6.20 -5.00
C LEU A 63 -2.40 -5.57 -3.60
N ALA A 64 -1.93 -4.33 -3.54
CA ALA A 64 -1.77 -3.62 -2.28
C ALA A 64 -3.12 -3.34 -1.62
N ALA A 65 -4.15 -2.97 -2.40
CA ALA A 65 -5.50 -2.75 -1.91
C ALA A 65 -6.15 -4.05 -1.40
N GLU A 66 -5.99 -5.15 -2.14
CA GLU A 66 -6.45 -6.49 -1.73
C GLU A 66 -5.84 -6.89 -0.38
N HIS A 67 -4.54 -6.65 -0.18
CA HIS A 67 -3.89 -6.96 1.09
C HIS A 67 -4.45 -6.16 2.27
N VAL A 68 -4.78 -4.88 2.06
CA VAL A 68 -5.41 -4.05 3.11
C VAL A 68 -6.84 -4.53 3.37
N GLU A 69 -7.60 -4.81 2.33
CA GLU A 69 -8.99 -5.25 2.44
C GLU A 69 -9.11 -6.61 3.14
N GLU A 70 -8.20 -7.56 2.87
CA GLU A 70 -8.14 -8.84 3.57
C GLU A 70 -7.93 -8.67 5.09
N ARG A 71 -7.10 -7.70 5.49
CA ARG A 71 -6.87 -7.40 6.91
C ARG A 71 -8.11 -6.82 7.57
N ASP A 72 -8.78 -5.88 6.92
CA ASP A 72 -9.99 -5.25 7.44
C ASP A 72 -11.15 -6.25 7.53
N LYS A 73 -11.35 -7.08 6.50
CA LYS A 73 -12.32 -8.18 6.50
C LYS A 73 -12.11 -9.14 7.67
N ALA A 74 -10.85 -9.42 8.01
CA ALA A 74 -10.51 -10.31 9.10
C ALA A 74 -10.80 -9.71 10.48
N LEU A 75 -10.46 -8.44 10.71
CA LEU A 75 -10.82 -7.73 11.94
C LEU A 75 -12.33 -7.69 12.13
N ALA A 76 -13.06 -7.30 11.08
CA ALA A 76 -14.52 -7.24 11.11
C ALA A 76 -15.17 -8.61 11.33
N PHE A 77 -14.57 -9.70 10.82
CA PHE A 77 -15.07 -11.05 11.06
C PHE A 77 -14.95 -11.44 12.54
N VAL A 78 -13.80 -11.16 13.16
CA VAL A 78 -13.57 -11.48 14.58
C VAL A 78 -14.48 -10.63 15.48
N GLU A 79 -14.61 -9.34 15.21
CA GLU A 79 -15.51 -8.45 15.95
C GLU A 79 -16.96 -8.94 15.90
N ARG A 80 -17.43 -9.38 14.72
CA ARG A 80 -18.75 -10.00 14.58
C ARG A 80 -18.90 -11.28 15.40
N GLN A 81 -17.83 -12.07 15.57
CA GLN A 81 -17.86 -13.27 16.42
C GLN A 81 -17.90 -12.90 17.90
N GLU A 82 -17.11 -11.92 18.33
CA GLU A 82 -17.10 -11.40 19.71
C GLU A 82 -18.47 -10.86 20.09
N LYS A 83 -19.09 -10.03 19.24
CA LYS A 83 -20.44 -9.49 19.49
C LYS A 83 -21.49 -10.59 19.64
N ARG A 84 -21.44 -11.64 18.80
CA ARG A 84 -22.35 -12.78 18.90
C ARG A 84 -22.08 -13.63 20.15
N ASN A 85 -20.82 -13.80 20.52
CA ASN A 85 -20.43 -14.57 21.69
C ASN A 85 -20.83 -13.85 22.98
N ALA A 86 -20.59 -12.54 23.07
CA ALA A 86 -21.04 -11.70 24.18
C ALA A 86 -22.57 -11.75 24.34
N ALA A 87 -23.32 -11.65 23.23
CA ALA A 87 -24.78 -11.75 23.27
C ALA A 87 -25.29 -13.15 23.72
N LYS A 88 -24.54 -14.23 23.43
CA LYS A 88 -24.86 -15.58 23.89
C LYS A 88 -24.56 -15.76 25.38
N LEU A 89 -23.41 -15.27 25.85
CA LEU A 89 -23.02 -15.31 27.25
C LEU A 89 -23.96 -14.48 28.14
N ALA A 90 -24.42 -13.33 27.64
CA ALA A 90 -25.40 -12.51 28.34
C ALA A 90 -26.76 -13.20 28.53
N LYS A 91 -27.14 -14.09 27.61
CA LYS A 91 -28.38 -14.87 27.69
C LYS A 91 -28.22 -16.19 28.44
N ASN A 92 -27.02 -16.77 28.41
CA ASN A 92 -26.70 -18.01 29.08
C ASN A 92 -25.21 -18.00 29.49
N PRO A 93 -24.90 -17.78 30.78
CA PRO A 93 -23.53 -17.70 31.29
C PRO A 93 -22.67 -18.94 31.01
N ASP A 94 -23.29 -20.13 30.90
CA ASP A 94 -22.59 -21.40 30.68
C ASP A 94 -22.41 -21.73 29.18
N ALA A 95 -22.74 -20.81 28.28
CA ALA A 95 -22.64 -21.02 26.84
C ALA A 95 -21.17 -21.15 26.39
N LYS A 96 -20.80 -22.33 25.88
CA LYS A 96 -19.48 -22.56 25.26
C LYS A 96 -19.34 -21.75 23.96
N VAL A 97 -18.69 -20.59 24.04
CA VAL A 97 -18.38 -19.74 22.89
C VAL A 97 -17.01 -20.06 22.30
N LYS A 98 -16.91 -20.07 20.96
CA LYS A 98 -15.66 -20.30 20.22
C LYS A 98 -15.51 -19.26 19.11
N ILE A 99 -14.34 -18.66 19.01
CA ILE A 99 -13.96 -17.79 17.88
C ILE A 99 -13.36 -18.68 16.79
N ARG A 100 -13.73 -18.44 15.52
CA ARG A 100 -13.29 -19.25 14.38
C ARG A 100 -12.18 -18.47 13.67
N LEU A 101 -11.05 -19.13 13.43
CA LEU A 101 -9.95 -18.54 12.70
C LEU A 101 -10.27 -18.47 11.20
N ILE A 102 -9.80 -17.41 10.54
CA ILE A 102 -9.76 -17.34 9.08
C ILE A 102 -8.50 -18.09 8.63
N ARG A 103 -8.69 -19.08 7.74
CA ARG A 103 -7.60 -19.94 7.23
C ARG A 103 -6.50 -19.08 6.59
N GLY A 104 -5.25 -19.23 7.03
CA GLY A 104 -4.09 -18.53 6.47
C GLY A 104 -3.80 -17.12 7.03
N ASN A 105 -4.63 -16.58 7.94
CA ASN A 105 -4.41 -15.23 8.45
C ASN A 105 -3.68 -15.21 9.81
N ARG A 106 -2.45 -14.66 9.82
CA ARG A 106 -1.63 -14.45 11.03
C ARG A 106 -2.31 -13.55 12.08
N LEU A 107 -3.11 -12.57 11.66
CA LEU A 107 -3.78 -11.63 12.58
C LEU A 107 -4.83 -12.31 13.47
N SER A 108 -5.46 -13.38 12.99
CA SER A 108 -6.42 -14.15 13.77
C SER A 108 -5.74 -14.93 14.91
N LEU A 109 -4.48 -15.33 14.71
CA LEU A 109 -3.69 -16.06 15.71
C LEU A 109 -3.21 -15.14 16.84
N THR A 110 -2.80 -13.91 16.53
CA THR A 110 -2.32 -12.96 17.55
C THR A 110 -3.43 -12.49 18.48
N LYS A 111 -4.66 -12.28 17.98
CA LYS A 111 -5.80 -11.88 18.84
C LYS A 111 -6.28 -13.03 19.74
N LEU A 112 -6.20 -14.28 19.28
CA LEU A 112 -6.55 -15.45 20.08
C LEU A 112 -5.51 -15.77 21.17
N ALA A 113 -4.24 -15.42 20.94
CA ALA A 113 -3.16 -15.63 21.91
C ALA A 113 -3.13 -14.58 23.05
N LEU A 114 -3.90 -13.49 22.92
CA LEU A 114 -3.97 -12.41 23.89
C LEU A 114 -5.15 -12.53 24.88
N HIS A 115 -5.96 -13.59 24.77
CA HIS A 115 -7.11 -13.90 25.62
C HIS A 115 -7.03 -15.34 26.12
#